data_AF-A0A387BVT7-F1
#
_entry.id   AF-A0A387BVT7-F1
#
_cell.length_a   1.000
_cell.length_b   1.000
_cell.length_c   1.000
_cell.angle_alpha   90.00
_cell.angle_beta   90.00
_cell.angle_gamma   90.00
#
_symmetry.space_group_name_H-M   'P 1'
#
loop_
_entity.id
_entity.type
_entity.pdbx_description
1 polymer ?
#
loop_
_entity_poly.entity_id
_entity_poly.type
_entity_poly.pdbx_seq_one_letter_code
_entity_poly.pdbx_strand_id
1 'polypeptide(L)'
;MAETPPIDAHATVFEIGGIEVLAGHNVAGVPFLTLARQIRDAHEAGIPIVLHWSSVNPLTHGDAGHNTAPMSVASVLPGGDNHEKYVRWLDHVAMFIEQLTDASGQPIPLVFDLFHEHAGDRFWWTVGGEHPCATPEEFDALGRFTVEYLSGLSGLRTVVYRVES
;
A
#
# COMPACT_ATOMS: atom_id res chain seq x y z
N MET A 1 -10.63 -16.30 -24.67
CA MET A 1 -10.17 -16.52 -23.28
C MET A 1 -8.68 -16.28 -23.30
N ALA A 2 -8.21 -15.20 -22.70
CA ALA A 2 -6.78 -14.99 -22.53
C ALA A 2 -6.34 -15.86 -21.36
N GLU A 3 -5.42 -16.80 -21.61
CA GLU A 3 -4.81 -17.60 -20.55
C GLU A 3 -3.98 -16.69 -19.65
N THR A 4 -4.15 -16.84 -18.33
CA THR A 4 -3.27 -16.23 -17.34
C THR A 4 -1.87 -16.80 -17.54
N PRO A 5 -0.86 -15.96 -17.85
CA PRO A 5 0.49 -16.45 -18.08
C PRO A 5 1.07 -17.10 -16.80
N PRO A 6 1.90 -18.15 -16.94
CA PRO A 6 2.50 -18.82 -15.79
C PRO A 6 3.45 -17.88 -15.03
N ILE A 7 3.32 -17.86 -13.70
CA ILE A 7 4.19 -17.12 -12.78
C ILE A 7 5.51 -17.89 -12.67
N ASP A 8 6.40 -17.70 -13.65
CA ASP A 8 7.82 -18.07 -13.58
C ASP A 8 8.73 -16.84 -13.68
N ALA A 9 8.16 -15.63 -13.50
CA ALA A 9 8.88 -14.37 -13.44
C ALA A 9 8.99 -13.92 -11.98
N HIS A 10 10.21 -13.71 -11.48
CA HIS A 10 10.46 -13.06 -10.19
C HIS A 10 9.82 -11.66 -10.23
N ALA A 11 8.60 -11.53 -9.72
CA ALA A 11 7.97 -10.23 -9.55
C ALA A 11 8.89 -9.35 -8.71
N THR A 12 9.02 -8.08 -9.08
CA THR A 12 9.77 -7.12 -8.27
C THR A 12 8.82 -6.41 -7.33
N VAL A 13 9.17 -6.46 -6.03
CA VAL A 13 8.44 -5.78 -4.97
C VAL A 13 9.07 -4.40 -4.77
N PHE A 14 8.25 -3.37 -4.78
CA PHE A 14 8.63 -2.00 -4.50
C PHE A 14 7.89 -1.49 -3.27
N GLU A 15 8.63 -0.83 -2.38
CA GLU A 15 8.08 -0.24 -1.16
C GLU A 15 7.73 1.24 -1.41
N ILE A 16 6.52 1.66 -1.03
CA ILE A 16 6.00 3.02 -1.25
C ILE A 16 5.71 3.82 0.04
N GLY A 17 5.93 3.24 1.23
CA GLY A 17 5.77 3.91 2.52
C GLY A 17 6.50 5.25 2.56
N GLY A 18 5.88 6.24 3.20
CA GLY A 18 6.32 7.64 3.18
C GLY A 18 5.59 8.47 2.11
N ILE A 19 4.97 7.85 1.10
CA ILE A 19 4.20 8.60 0.08
C ILE A 19 2.96 9.24 0.68
N GLU A 20 2.37 8.60 1.68
CA GLU A 20 1.16 9.05 2.38
C GLU A 20 1.35 10.40 3.09
N VAL A 21 2.59 10.71 3.50
CA VAL A 21 2.98 11.99 4.09
C VAL A 21 3.74 12.88 3.10
N LEU A 22 3.76 12.53 1.81
CA LEU A 22 4.47 13.25 0.75
C LEU A 22 5.95 13.45 1.07
N ALA A 23 6.60 12.44 1.67
CA ALA A 23 8.03 12.45 1.87
C ALA A 23 8.78 12.52 0.54
N GLY A 24 10.02 13.03 0.55
CA GLY A 24 10.85 13.09 -0.66
C GLY A 24 11.37 11.72 -1.12
N HIS A 25 11.28 10.70 -0.28
CA HIS A 25 11.74 9.33 -0.50
C HIS A 25 10.88 8.34 0.26
N ASN A 26 10.92 7.07 -0.14
CA ASN A 26 10.27 5.99 0.58
C ASN A 26 11.03 5.63 1.88
N VAL A 27 10.49 4.70 2.66
CA VAL A 27 11.10 4.24 3.93
C VAL A 27 12.49 3.60 3.78
N ALA A 28 12.86 3.17 2.57
CA ALA A 28 14.19 2.65 2.25
C ALA A 28 15.18 3.74 1.78
N GLY A 29 14.77 5.01 1.78
CA GLY A 29 15.60 6.14 1.35
C GLY A 29 15.65 6.34 -0.17
N VAL A 30 14.81 5.67 -0.95
CA VAL A 30 14.73 5.82 -2.41
C VAL A 30 13.80 6.99 -2.76
N PRO A 31 14.27 8.04 -3.47
CA PRO A 31 13.40 9.12 -3.91
C PRO A 31 12.25 8.61 -4.79
N PHE A 32 11.02 9.11 -4.62
CA PHE A 32 9.85 8.61 -5.37
C PHE A 32 9.98 8.77 -6.88
N LEU A 33 10.66 9.81 -7.35
CA LEU A 33 11.00 9.98 -8.77
C LEU A 33 11.96 8.89 -9.28
N THR A 34 12.88 8.41 -8.43
CA THR A 34 13.74 7.28 -8.76
C THR A 34 12.96 5.98 -8.73
N LEU A 35 12.10 5.79 -7.73
CA LEU A 35 11.24 4.61 -7.62
C LEU A 35 10.32 4.45 -8.84
N ALA A 36 9.66 5.53 -9.27
CA ALA A 36 8.81 5.52 -10.46
C ALA A 36 9.57 5.15 -11.75
N ARG A 37 10.83 5.60 -11.89
CA ARG A 37 11.69 5.17 -13.00
C ARG A 37 12.01 3.69 -12.93
N GLN A 38 12.38 3.18 -11.75
CA GLN A 38 12.70 1.76 -11.56
C GLN A 38 11.48 0.85 -11.84
N ILE A 39 10.29 1.27 -11.43
CA ILE A 39 9.04 0.57 -11.73
C ILE A 39 8.81 0.51 -13.24
N ARG A 40 9.00 1.62 -13.96
CA ARG A 40 8.88 1.66 -15.41
C ARG A 40 9.92 0.76 -16.09
N ASP A 41 11.18 0.83 -15.68
CA ASP A 41 12.26 0.00 -16.25
C ASP A 41 11.96 -1.49 -16.05
N ALA A 42 11.43 -1.88 -14.89
CA ALA A 42 11.01 -3.24 -14.61
C ALA A 42 9.81 -3.67 -15.48
N HIS A 43 8.82 -2.79 -15.66
CA HIS A 43 7.69 -3.02 -16.55
C HIS A 43 8.13 -3.21 -18.01
N GLU A 44 9.04 -2.35 -18.51
CA GLU A 44 9.61 -2.44 -19.86
C GLU A 44 10.41 -3.74 -20.07
N ALA A 45 11.00 -4.27 -18.99
CA ALA A 45 11.67 -5.57 -19.00
C ALA A 45 10.68 -6.78 -18.91
N GLY A 46 9.37 -6.54 -18.88
CA GLY A 46 8.34 -7.57 -18.75
C GLY A 46 8.23 -8.18 -17.35
N ILE A 47 8.78 -7.51 -16.33
CA ILE A 47 8.77 -7.99 -14.95
C ILE A 47 7.46 -7.55 -14.27
N PRO A 48 6.70 -8.48 -13.65
CA PRO A 48 5.53 -8.12 -12.88
C PRO A 48 5.87 -7.21 -11.69
N ILE A 49 5.04 -6.20 -11.46
CA ILE A 49 5.22 -5.19 -10.41
C ILE A 49 4.31 -5.49 -9.22
N VAL A 50 4.87 -5.53 -8.03
CA VAL A 50 4.14 -5.60 -6.76
C VAL A 50 4.51 -4.38 -5.92
N LEU A 51 3.51 -3.71 -5.35
CA LEU A 51 3.71 -2.62 -4.41
C LEU A 51 3.40 -3.09 -2.98
N HIS A 52 4.29 -2.77 -2.05
CA HIS A 52 4.08 -2.82 -0.60
C HIS A 52 4.00 -1.42 -0.03
N TRP A 53 3.20 -1.25 1.02
CA TRP A 53 3.00 0.03 1.69
C TRP A 53 3.21 -0.08 3.20
N SER A 54 4.46 0.09 3.61
CA SER A 54 4.88 0.25 4.99
C SER A 54 4.56 1.66 5.50
N SER A 55 3.28 1.97 5.69
CA SER A 55 2.86 3.31 6.11
C SER A 55 3.30 3.68 7.52
N VAL A 56 3.50 4.98 7.76
CA VAL A 56 3.62 5.53 9.13
C VAL A 56 2.32 5.28 9.93
N ASN A 57 2.42 5.27 11.26
CA ASN A 57 1.23 5.08 12.10
C ASN A 57 0.39 6.38 12.15
N PRO A 58 -0.91 6.33 11.77
CA PRO A 58 -1.79 7.50 11.73
C PRO A 58 -2.11 8.10 13.11
N LEU A 59 -1.96 7.32 14.18
CA LEU A 59 -2.24 7.70 15.56
C LEU A 59 -1.03 8.33 16.26
N THR A 60 0.15 7.74 16.14
CA THR A 60 1.35 8.18 16.88
C THR A 60 2.21 9.16 16.11
N HIS A 61 2.06 9.23 14.78
CA HIS A 61 2.91 10.03 13.89
C HIS A 61 4.39 9.64 13.88
N GLY A 62 4.76 8.50 14.44
CA GLY A 62 6.13 7.98 14.37
C GLY A 62 6.51 7.50 12.97
N ASP A 63 7.79 7.15 12.81
CA ASP A 63 8.33 6.62 11.55
C ASP A 63 7.64 5.30 11.11
N ALA A 64 7.88 4.92 9.87
CA ALA A 64 7.39 3.65 9.33
C ALA A 64 8.20 2.46 9.86
N GLY A 65 7.50 1.41 10.28
CA GLY A 65 8.09 0.22 10.89
C GLY A 65 8.42 0.39 12.38
N HIS A 66 8.11 -0.63 13.19
CA HIS A 66 8.20 -0.62 14.67
C HIS A 66 7.37 0.49 15.32
N ASN A 67 6.19 0.74 14.76
CA ASN A 67 5.32 1.82 15.21
C ASN A 67 3.92 1.29 15.49
N THR A 68 3.85 0.44 16.51
CA THR A 68 2.63 -0.18 17.02
C THR A 68 2.01 0.68 18.11
N ALA A 69 0.68 0.79 18.10
CA ALA A 69 -0.08 1.36 19.20
C ALA A 69 -1.49 0.75 19.21
N PRO A 70 -2.05 0.44 20.39
CA PRO A 70 -3.44 0.03 20.49
C PRO A 70 -4.37 1.06 19.84
N MET A 71 -5.49 0.60 19.26
CA MET A 71 -6.49 1.45 18.61
C MET A 71 -6.04 2.12 17.31
N SER A 72 -4.85 1.82 16.79
CA SER A 72 -4.37 2.45 15.54
C SER A 72 -5.33 2.18 14.38
N VAL A 73 -5.78 0.93 14.20
CA VAL A 73 -6.75 0.56 13.17
C VAL A 73 -8.13 1.16 13.45
N ALA A 74 -8.64 0.99 14.67
CA ALA A 74 -9.91 1.59 15.08
C ALA A 74 -9.98 3.11 14.79
N SER A 75 -8.86 3.82 14.96
CA SER A 75 -8.80 5.27 14.73
C SER A 75 -8.95 5.68 13.26
N VAL A 76 -8.66 4.80 12.30
CA VAL A 76 -8.76 5.10 10.86
C VAL A 76 -10.00 4.53 10.18
N LEU A 77 -10.71 3.61 10.83
CA LEU A 77 -11.99 3.12 10.34
C LEU A 77 -13.05 4.24 10.34
N PRO A 78 -14.13 4.13 9.54
CA PRO A 78 -15.22 5.11 9.54
C PRO A 78 -15.74 5.40 10.95
N GLY A 79 -15.73 6.67 11.33
CA GLY A 79 -16.09 7.14 12.68
C GLY A 79 -14.93 7.28 13.66
N GLY A 80 -13.72 6.85 13.30
CA GLY A 80 -12.50 7.07 14.08
C GLY A 80 -11.89 8.46 13.86
N ASP A 81 -11.15 8.96 14.86
CA ASP A 81 -10.59 10.32 14.90
C ASP A 81 -9.58 10.62 13.78
N ASN A 82 -8.96 9.59 13.19
CA ASN A 82 -7.98 9.70 12.11
C ASN A 82 -8.53 9.28 10.74
N HIS A 83 -9.84 9.01 10.61
CA HIS A 83 -10.42 8.51 9.36
C HIS A 83 -10.14 9.44 8.16
N GLU A 84 -10.40 10.74 8.30
CA GLU A 84 -10.15 11.70 7.21
C GLU A 84 -8.66 11.82 6.87
N LYS A 85 -7.78 11.65 7.86
CA LYS A 85 -6.33 11.64 7.65
C LYS A 85 -5.93 10.43 6.81
N TYR A 86 -6.47 9.26 7.14
CA TYR A 86 -6.25 8.04 6.39
C TYR A 86 -6.78 8.13 4.96
N VAL A 87 -7.96 8.71 4.75
CA VAL A 87 -8.50 8.97 3.39
C VAL A 87 -7.54 9.85 2.57
N ARG A 88 -7.02 10.94 3.13
CA ARG A 88 -6.02 11.79 2.44
C ARG A 88 -4.73 11.03 2.12
N TRP A 89 -4.33 10.09 2.97
CA TRP A 89 -3.19 9.23 2.72
C TRP A 89 -3.42 8.29 1.54
N LEU A 90 -4.63 7.72 1.44
CA LEU A 90 -5.04 6.93 0.27
C LEU A 90 -5.07 7.77 -1.00
N ASP A 91 -5.46 9.05 -0.93
CA ASP A 91 -5.38 9.97 -2.08
C ASP A 91 -3.94 10.15 -2.55
N HIS A 92 -2.98 10.34 -1.65
CA HIS A 92 -1.57 10.46 -2.03
C HIS A 92 -1.01 9.18 -2.63
N VAL A 93 -1.36 8.01 -2.08
CA VAL A 93 -1.02 6.70 -2.64
C VAL A 93 -1.61 6.56 -4.06
N ALA A 94 -2.89 6.90 -4.23
CA ALA A 94 -3.56 6.87 -5.53
C ALA A 94 -2.89 7.79 -6.54
N MET A 95 -2.59 9.04 -6.17
CA MET A 95 -1.90 10.00 -7.01
C MET A 95 -0.52 9.52 -7.47
N PHE A 96 0.21 8.79 -6.62
CA PHE A 96 1.48 8.19 -7.01
C PHE A 96 1.28 7.04 -8.00
N ILE A 97 0.36 6.12 -7.71
CA ILE A 97 0.06 4.98 -8.58
C ILE A 97 -0.43 5.44 -9.96
N GLU A 98 -1.29 6.45 -10.03
CA GLU A 98 -1.79 7.01 -11.29
C GLU A 98 -0.68 7.59 -12.18
N GLN A 99 0.43 8.04 -11.59
CA GLN A 99 1.59 8.56 -12.32
C GLN A 99 2.54 7.46 -12.82
N LEU A 100 2.32 6.19 -12.44
CA LEU A 100 3.10 5.06 -12.93
C LEU A 100 2.64 4.69 -14.33
N THR A 101 3.19 5.37 -15.33
CA THR A 101 2.92 5.11 -16.75
C THR A 101 4.16 4.61 -17.49
N ASP A 102 3.94 3.81 -18.53
CA ASP A 102 4.98 3.43 -19.47
C ASP A 102 5.44 4.61 -20.36
N ALA A 103 6.41 4.36 -21.24
CA ALA A 103 6.92 5.37 -22.17
C ALA A 103 5.87 5.91 -23.17
N SER A 104 4.76 5.21 -23.36
CA SER A 104 3.62 5.63 -24.20
C SER A 104 2.52 6.35 -23.42
N GLY A 105 2.71 6.53 -22.11
CA GLY A 105 1.73 7.15 -21.22
C GLY A 105 0.57 6.23 -20.82
N GLN A 106 0.69 4.92 -21.04
CA GLN A 106 -0.32 3.96 -20.56
C GLN A 106 -0.04 3.58 -19.09
N PRO A 107 -1.09 3.43 -18.25
CA PRO A 107 -0.91 2.99 -16.86
C PRO A 107 -0.24 1.61 -16.77
N ILE A 108 0.74 1.49 -15.88
CA ILE A 108 1.45 0.23 -15.62
C ILE A 108 0.53 -0.71 -14.80
N PRO A 109 0.25 -1.94 -15.28
CA PRO A 109 -0.45 -2.94 -14.47
C PRO A 109 0.41 -3.40 -13.29
N LEU A 110 -0.17 -3.46 -12.09
CA LEU A 110 0.53 -3.85 -10.87
C LEU A 110 -0.39 -4.53 -9.86
N VAL A 111 0.21 -5.26 -8.93
CA VAL A 111 -0.47 -5.76 -7.73
C VAL A 111 -0.16 -4.82 -6.57
N PHE A 112 -1.19 -4.28 -5.92
CA PHE A 112 -1.03 -3.61 -4.64
C PHE A 112 -1.32 -4.60 -3.51
N ASP A 113 -0.26 -5.01 -2.82
CA ASP A 113 -0.30 -5.97 -1.74
C ASP A 113 -0.33 -5.25 -0.39
N LEU A 114 -1.55 -5.09 0.12
CA LEU A 114 -1.89 -4.30 1.29
C LEU A 114 -1.69 -5.10 2.58
N PHE A 115 -1.23 -4.38 3.62
CA PHE A 115 -1.18 -4.85 5.00
C PHE A 115 -0.39 -6.15 5.21
N HIS A 116 0.74 -6.27 4.52
CA HIS A 116 1.65 -7.40 4.67
C HIS A 116 2.15 -7.57 6.12
N GLU A 117 2.45 -8.82 6.49
CA GLU A 117 3.02 -9.23 7.78
C GLU A 117 2.17 -8.84 8.99
N HIS A 118 0.85 -8.92 8.85
CA HIS A 118 -0.12 -8.58 9.89
C HIS A 118 0.00 -9.43 11.17
N ALA A 119 0.58 -10.64 11.11
CA ALA A 119 0.83 -11.49 12.28
C ALA A 119 2.12 -11.14 13.05
N GLY A 120 2.95 -10.23 12.54
CA GLY A 120 4.17 -9.74 13.19
C GLY A 120 3.90 -8.60 14.17
N ASP A 121 4.94 -7.92 14.66
CA ASP A 121 4.85 -6.83 15.65
C ASP A 121 5.36 -5.47 15.13
N ARG A 122 5.54 -5.37 13.80
CA ARG A 122 6.19 -4.22 13.16
C ARG A 122 5.23 -3.12 12.74
N PHE A 123 3.95 -3.43 12.56
CA PHE A 123 3.00 -2.55 11.88
C PHE A 123 1.78 -2.23 12.72
N TRP A 124 1.22 -1.04 12.51
CA TRP A 124 0.06 -0.56 13.27
C TRP A 124 -1.25 -1.28 12.91
N TRP A 125 -1.22 -2.18 11.92
CA TRP A 125 -2.29 -3.10 11.56
C TRP A 125 -2.07 -4.53 12.08
N THR A 126 -1.10 -4.75 12.98
CA THR A 126 -0.86 -6.07 13.57
C THR A 126 -2.11 -6.64 14.24
N VAL A 127 -2.41 -7.91 13.93
CA VAL A 127 -3.46 -8.73 14.53
C VAL A 127 -2.82 -9.88 15.31
N GLY A 128 -3.30 -10.12 16.54
CA GLY A 128 -2.74 -11.14 17.41
C GLY A 128 -1.38 -10.77 18.03
N GLY A 129 -0.70 -11.77 18.60
CA GLY A 129 0.56 -11.55 19.35
C GLY A 129 0.36 -10.98 20.76
N GLU A 130 1.46 -10.61 21.43
CA GLU A 130 1.43 -10.03 22.79
C GLU A 130 0.92 -8.57 22.80
N HIS A 131 1.02 -7.87 21.66
CA HIS A 131 0.68 -6.45 21.52
C HIS A 131 -0.12 -6.16 20.24
N PRO A 132 -1.36 -6.68 20.10
CA PRO A 132 -2.18 -6.44 18.92
C PRO A 132 -2.56 -4.96 18.80
N CYS A 133 -2.55 -4.45 17.56
CA CYS A 133 -3.00 -3.10 17.24
C CYS A 133 -4.45 -3.06 16.74
N ALA A 134 -4.98 -4.22 16.34
CA ALA A 134 -6.32 -4.41 15.79
C ALA A 134 -6.92 -5.75 16.24
N THR A 135 -8.25 -5.82 16.29
CA THR A 135 -8.95 -7.12 16.25
C THR A 135 -8.98 -7.69 14.82
N PRO A 136 -9.21 -9.00 14.63
CA PRO A 136 -9.41 -9.56 13.30
C PRO A 136 -10.51 -8.85 12.50
N GLU A 137 -11.62 -8.49 13.15
CA GLU A 137 -12.74 -7.79 12.50
C GLU A 137 -12.36 -6.37 12.06
N GLU A 138 -11.55 -5.66 12.87
CA GLU A 138 -11.04 -4.34 12.52
C GLU A 138 -10.07 -4.41 11.34
N PHE A 139 -9.22 -5.44 11.30
CA PHE A 139 -8.30 -5.68 10.18
C PHE A 139 -9.05 -5.99 8.88
N ASP A 140 -10.06 -6.86 8.94
CA ASP A 140 -10.93 -7.15 7.80
C ASP A 140 -11.66 -5.89 7.31
N ALA A 141 -12.14 -5.06 8.24
CA ALA A 141 -12.78 -3.79 7.92
C ALA A 141 -11.81 -2.80 7.26
N LEU A 142 -10.56 -2.74 7.73
CA LEU A 142 -9.50 -1.91 7.15
C LEU A 142 -9.18 -2.35 5.72
N GLY A 143 -8.98 -3.66 5.51
CA GLY A 143 -8.76 -4.27 4.20
C GLY A 143 -9.87 -3.93 3.21
N ARG A 144 -11.12 -4.22 3.59
CA ARG A 144 -12.30 -3.93 2.76
C ARG A 144 -12.43 -2.45 2.43
N PHE A 145 -12.35 -1.57 3.42
CA PHE A 145 -12.48 -0.13 3.21
C PHE A 145 -11.42 0.39 2.24
N THR A 146 -10.16 -0.04 2.41
CA THR A 146 -9.04 0.43 1.59
C THR A 146 -9.20 0.00 0.13
N VAL A 147 -9.57 -1.26 -0.09
CA VAL A 147 -9.82 -1.79 -1.45
C VAL A 147 -11.02 -1.10 -2.08
N GLU A 148 -12.13 -0.95 -1.36
CA GLU A 148 -13.34 -0.27 -1.86
C GLU A 148 -13.04 1.19 -2.23
N TYR A 149 -12.29 1.91 -1.39
CA TYR A 149 -11.90 3.29 -1.64
C TYR A 149 -11.04 3.41 -2.91
N LEU A 150 -9.92 2.68 -2.96
CA LEU A 150 -8.95 2.80 -4.05
C LEU A 150 -9.49 2.27 -5.38
N SER A 151 -10.22 1.15 -5.37
CA SER A 151 -10.81 0.58 -6.60
C SER A 151 -11.96 1.42 -7.16
N GLY A 152 -12.59 2.26 -6.33
CA GLY A 152 -13.58 3.25 -6.77
C GLY A 152 -12.97 4.41 -7.56
N LEU A 153 -11.66 4.63 -7.49
CA LEU A 153 -10.97 5.72 -8.19
C LEU A 153 -10.72 5.35 -9.66
N SER A 154 -11.15 6.23 -10.57
CA SER A 154 -11.10 5.94 -12.01
C SER A 154 -9.69 5.78 -12.58
N GLY A 155 -8.66 6.31 -11.92
CA GLY A 155 -7.27 6.22 -12.37
C GLY A 155 -6.56 4.93 -11.99
N LEU A 156 -7.15 4.06 -11.14
CA LEU A 156 -6.51 2.84 -10.64
C LEU A 156 -7.06 1.55 -11.27
N ARG A 157 -7.64 1.63 -12.47
CA ARG A 157 -8.31 0.49 -13.14
C ARG A 157 -7.41 -0.70 -13.48
N THR A 158 -6.09 -0.49 -13.54
CA THR A 158 -5.10 -1.54 -13.85
C THR A 158 -4.51 -2.18 -12.59
N VAL A 159 -4.95 -1.76 -11.41
CA VAL A 159 -4.45 -2.25 -10.11
C VAL A 159 -5.24 -3.49 -9.69
N VAL A 160 -4.52 -4.55 -9.36
CA VAL A 160 -5.06 -5.71 -8.66
C VAL A 160 -4.75 -5.57 -7.18
N TYR A 161 -5.76 -5.66 -6.32
CA TYR A 161 -5.57 -5.55 -4.87
C TYR A 161 -5.48 -6.95 -4.24
N ARG A 162 -4.49 -7.11 -3.36
CA ARG A 162 -4.37 -8.26 -2.46
C ARG A 162 -4.34 -7.74 -1.03
N VAL A 163 -5.09 -8.38 -0.15
CA VAL A 163 -5.01 -8.18 1.30
C VAL A 163 -4.60 -9.52 1.88
N GLU A 164 -3.57 -9.54 2.72
CA GLU A 164 -3.16 -10.76 3.42
C GLU A 164 -4.27 -11.23 4.36
N SER A 165 -4.51 -12.54 4.43
CA SER A 165 -5.59 -13.18 5.17
C SER A 165 -5.09 -14.12 6.24
#